data_AF-A0A2A2QEB3-F1
#
_entry.id   AF-A0A2A2QEB3-F1
#
_cell.length_a   1.000
_cell.length_b   1.000
_cell.length_c   1.000
_cell.angle_alpha   90.00
_cell.angle_beta   90.00
_cell.angle_gamma   90.00
#
_symmetry.space_group_name_H-M   'P 1'
#
loop_
_entity.id
_entity.type
_entity.pdbx_description
1 polymer ?
#
loop_
_entity_poly.entity_id
_entity_poly.type
_entity_poly.pdbx_seq_one_letter_code
_entity_poly.pdbx_strand_id
1 'polypeptide(L)' 'SADKKHQGLLLHSVYHRPNGWDYVPAGRKVPCGEACMWGDYHAMELALLIRRLADGKYYTFF' A
#
# COMPACT_ATOMS: atom_id res chain seq x y z
N SER A 1 -3.98 7.79 -5.69
CA SER A 1 -3.71 8.21 -7.09
C SER A 1 -4.69 9.30 -7.48
N ALA A 2 -4.33 10.20 -8.42
CA ALA A 2 -5.33 11.06 -9.07
C ALA A 2 -6.09 10.31 -10.19
N ASP A 3 -5.61 9.11 -10.58
CA ASP A 3 -6.29 8.23 -11.52
C ASP A 3 -7.49 7.56 -10.85
N LYS A 4 -8.67 7.78 -11.44
CA LYS A 4 -9.95 7.19 -11.01
C LYS A 4 -10.03 5.68 -11.26
N LYS A 5 -9.18 5.13 -12.12
CA LYS A 5 -9.12 3.68 -12.40
C LYS A 5 -8.21 2.92 -11.42
N HIS A 6 -7.44 3.64 -10.60
CA HIS A 6 -6.60 3.01 -9.59
C HIS A 6 -7.47 2.35 -8.51
N GLN A 7 -7.26 1.06 -8.29
CA GLN A 7 -8.05 0.27 -7.33
C GLN A 7 -7.34 0.02 -6.00
N GLY A 8 -6.01 0.23 -5.95
CA GLY A 8 -5.24 0.05 -4.72
C GLY A 8 -5.32 1.26 -3.79
N LEU A 9 -4.97 1.04 -2.53
CA LEU A 9 -4.87 2.12 -1.53
C LEU A 9 -3.53 2.83 -1.64
N LEU A 10 -2.47 2.05 -1.81
CA LEU A 10 -1.10 2.55 -1.95
C LEU A 10 -0.69 2.64 -3.43
N LEU A 11 0.44 3.31 -3.66
CA LEU A 11 1.15 3.38 -4.93
C LEU A 11 2.63 3.13 -4.68
N HIS A 12 3.34 2.77 -5.74
CA HIS A 12 4.79 2.59 -5.75
C HIS A 12 5.25 1.41 -4.89
N SER A 13 4.42 0.38 -4.79
CA SER A 13 4.85 -0.94 -4.32
C SER A 13 5.84 -1.55 -5.32
N VAL A 14 6.81 -2.27 -4.80
CA VAL A 14 7.75 -3.09 -5.58
C VAL A 14 7.63 -4.51 -5.04
N TYR A 15 7.14 -5.42 -5.88
CA TYR A 15 6.87 -6.80 -5.50
C TYR A 15 8.13 -7.65 -5.59
N HIS A 16 8.86 -7.62 -6.71
CA HIS A 16 10.07 -8.43 -6.85
C HIS A 16 11.08 -7.84 -7.84
N ARG A 17 12.03 -7.06 -7.32
CA ARG A 17 13.00 -6.37 -8.17
C ARG A 17 14.05 -7.27 -8.85
N PRO A 18 14.63 -8.30 -8.21
CA PRO A 18 15.65 -9.12 -8.86
C PRO A 18 15.17 -9.81 -10.15
N ASN A 19 13.90 -10.23 -10.18
CA ASN A 19 13.27 -10.87 -11.35
C ASN A 19 12.54 -9.87 -12.27
N GLY A 20 12.50 -8.58 -11.91
CA GLY A 20 11.91 -7.52 -12.74
C GLY A 20 10.41 -7.68 -13.02
N TRP A 21 9.63 -8.14 -12.04
CA TRP A 21 8.19 -8.39 -12.23
C TRP A 21 7.35 -7.11 -12.30
N ASP A 22 7.81 -6.05 -11.66
CA ASP A 22 7.12 -4.76 -11.60
C ASP A 22 7.43 -3.89 -12.83
N TYR A 23 6.42 -3.21 -13.35
CA TYR A 23 6.58 -2.30 -14.49
C TYR A 23 7.46 -1.10 -14.15
N VAL A 24 8.43 -0.81 -15.03
CA VAL A 24 9.26 0.41 -14.98
C VAL A 24 8.83 1.34 -16.11
N PRO A 25 8.17 2.48 -15.81
CA PRO A 25 7.80 3.44 -16.83
C PRO A 25 9.02 4.01 -17.56
N ALA A 26 8.84 4.38 -18.83
CA ALA A 26 9.90 4.98 -19.64
C ALA A 26 10.52 6.20 -18.95
N GLY A 27 11.85 6.30 -18.96
CA GLY A 27 12.60 7.38 -18.30
C GLY A 27 12.76 7.22 -16.78
N ARG A 28 12.26 6.13 -16.17
CA ARG A 28 12.44 5.84 -14.74
C ARG A 28 13.50 4.76 -14.54
N LYS A 29 14.19 4.84 -13.39
CA LYS A 29 15.21 3.85 -12.98
C LYS A 29 14.65 2.74 -12.08
N VAL A 30 13.50 2.97 -11.46
CA VAL A 30 12.87 2.07 -10.48
C VAL A 30 11.41 1.82 -10.82
N PRO A 31 10.85 0.64 -10.52
CA PRO A 31 9.43 0.38 -10.71
C PRO A 31 8.59 1.33 -9.87
N CYS A 32 7.44 1.74 -10.42
CA CYS A 32 6.57 2.68 -9.74
C CYS A 32 5.17 2.68 -10.36
N GLY A 33 4.16 3.04 -9.57
CA GLY A 33 2.78 3.20 -10.05
C GLY A 33 1.88 1.99 -9.74
N GLU A 34 2.46 0.89 -9.28
CA GLU A 34 1.74 -0.30 -8.87
C GLU A 34 1.36 -0.26 -7.38
N ALA A 35 0.27 -0.94 -7.04
CA ALA A 35 -0.11 -1.29 -5.68
C ALA A 35 0.15 -2.79 -5.46
N CYS A 36 0.25 -3.23 -4.22
CA CYS A 36 0.28 -4.65 -3.88
C CYS A 36 -0.69 -4.97 -2.75
N MET A 37 -1.31 -6.16 -2.80
CA MET A 37 -2.33 -6.57 -1.82
C MET A 37 -1.81 -6.52 -0.37
N TRP A 38 -0.57 -6.95 -0.14
CA TRP A 38 0.06 -6.91 1.19
C TRP A 38 0.26 -5.48 1.70
N GLY A 39 0.64 -4.55 0.81
CA GLY A 39 0.79 -3.14 1.17
C GLY A 39 -0.55 -2.51 1.55
N ASP A 40 -1.59 -2.77 0.74
CA ASP A 40 -2.94 -2.27 1.00
C ASP A 40 -3.53 -2.85 2.28
N TYR A 41 -3.30 -4.14 2.56
CA TYR A 41 -3.69 -4.78 3.82
C TYR A 41 -3.10 -4.06 5.04
N HIS A 42 -1.78 -3.83 5.04
CA HIS A 42 -1.13 -3.15 6.16
C HIS A 42 -1.49 -1.66 6.27
N ALA A 43 -1.76 -0.99 5.15
CA ALA A 43 -2.28 0.38 5.17
C ALA A 43 -3.66 0.43 5.87
N MET A 44 -4.53 -0.55 5.60
CA MET A 44 -5.82 -0.66 6.27
C MET A 44 -5.68 -0.98 7.75
N GLU A 45 -4.82 -1.92 8.15
CA GLU A 45 -4.53 -2.20 9.56
C GLU A 45 -4.06 -0.94 10.30
N LEU A 46 -3.14 -0.19 9.69
CA LEU A 46 -2.61 1.03 10.28
C LEU A 46 -3.70 2.10 10.42
N ALA A 47 -4.51 2.32 9.37
CA ALA A 47 -5.62 3.27 9.43
C ALA A 47 -6.64 2.89 10.52
N LEU A 48 -6.94 1.60 10.64
CA LEU A 48 -7.83 1.07 11.68
C LEU A 48 -7.24 1.25 13.08
N LEU A 49 -5.94 1.00 13.26
CA LEU A 49 -5.23 1.23 14.52
C LEU A 49 -5.30 2.70 14.92
N ILE A 50 -4.94 3.62 14.02
CA ILE A 50 -5.00 5.07 14.26
C ILE A 50 -6.41 5.48 14.66
N ARG A 51 -7.43 5.00 13.94
CA ARG A 51 -8.83 5.32 14.26
C ARG A 51 -9.22 4.86 15.65
N ARG A 52 -8.85 3.64 16.03
CA ARG A 52 -9.16 3.07 17.36
C ARG A 52 -8.48 3.85 18.49
N LEU A 53 -7.21 4.24 18.29
CA LEU A 53 -6.48 5.08 19.24
C LEU A 53 -7.15 6.46 19.42
N ALA A 54 -7.58 7.09 18.32
CA ALA A 54 -8.29 8.37 18.35
C ALA A 54 -9.66 8.26 19.06
N ASP A 55 -10.35 7.12 18.91
CA ASP A 55 -11.63 6.85 19.59
C ASP A 55 -11.44 6.40 21.06
N GLY A 56 -10.20 6.34 21.59
CA GLY A 56 -9.90 5.93 22.97
C GLY A 56 -10.21 4.46 23.26
N LYS A 57 -10.37 3.63 22.22
CA LYS A 57 -10.72 2.21 22.36
C LYS A 57 -9.46 1.37 22.44
N TYR A 58 -9.12 0.91 23.63
CA TYR A 58 -8.03 -0.04 23.85
C TYR A 58 -8.54 -1.46 23.60
N TYR A 59 -7.98 -2.14 22.59
CA TYR A 59 -8.35 -3.51 22.24
C TYR A 59 -7.17 -4.44 22.46
N THR A 60 -7.26 -5.20 23.53
CA THR A 60 -6.44 -6.36 23.83
C THR A 60 -7.19 -7.62 23.39
N PHE A 61 -6.46 -8.65 22.98
CA PHE A 61 -7.02 -9.98 22.72
C PHE A 61 -7.23 -10.69 24.07
N PHE A 62 -8.29 -10.33 24.80
CA PHE A 62 -8.70 -11.05 26.01
C PHE A 62 -10.08 -11.67 25.79
#